data_AF-A0A177B2M0-F1
#
_entry.id   AF-A0A177B2M0-F1
#
_cell.length_a   1.000
_cell.length_b   1.000
_cell.length_c   1.000
_cell.angle_alpha   90.00
_cell.angle_beta   90.00
_cell.angle_gamma   90.00
#
_symmetry.space_group_name_H-M   'P 1'
#
loop_
_entity.id
_entity.type
_entity.pdbx_description
1 polymer ?
#
loop_
_entity_poly.entity_id
_entity_poly.type
_entity_poly.pdbx_seq_one_letter_code
_entity_poly.pdbx_strand_id
1 'polypeptide(L)'
;MVLCCNILACDTSCQTCSGPQYKECIQCPFDRYKNRYHECQKCGKREFLDSPNEDRQCAKCHKSCKTCIERSTNCLTCNSDKFMTENNVCSPCHRSCKKCNGSTANDCTHCDEYRYLNDDSECAICPSTGHISITDEETRHGNCQVCLENEYLVILIPEKQIGYCKQCDQHEFLTITDKSIKKGFCTECHENCKTCSGVLKTDCLDCIGTKYLSSNFECLPCENGYIQRKDTENEYNSCQACDLIDNCEQCTGVTCGRCYIGYAIIEKKCIPCSQIERCVKCQLNNCAACEEGFHAKPRYCEACHDYNCSSCNEYSEVCEICKKGYSLNSFGTCVDCLSEDNCIGKDARGFF
;
A
#
# COMPACT_ATOMS: atom_id res chain seq x y z
N MET A 1 -50.33 -85.41 14.83
CA MET A 1 -48.96 -85.51 15.36
C MET A 1 -48.09 -84.55 14.56
N VAL A 2 -47.49 -83.55 15.25
CA VAL A 2 -46.28 -82.75 14.93
C VAL A 2 -46.26 -82.03 13.55
N LEU A 3 -45.91 -80.76 13.31
CA LEU A 3 -45.00 -79.76 13.90
C LEU A 3 -45.60 -78.36 13.63
N CYS A 4 -45.40 -77.43 14.56
CA CYS A 4 -44.91 -76.09 14.22
C CYS A 4 -44.39 -75.45 15.51
N CYS A 5 -43.13 -75.73 15.82
CA CYS A 5 -42.39 -74.90 16.75
C CYS A 5 -42.24 -73.53 16.06
N ASN A 6 -43.07 -72.55 16.44
CA ASN A 6 -42.90 -71.16 16.04
C ASN A 6 -41.64 -70.64 16.74
N ILE A 7 -40.48 -70.89 16.14
CA ILE A 7 -39.22 -70.30 16.59
C ILE A 7 -39.26 -68.85 16.11
N LEU A 8 -39.80 -67.96 16.92
CA LEU A 8 -39.60 -66.52 16.72
C LEU A 8 -38.11 -66.24 16.88
N ALA A 9 -37.52 -65.62 15.87
CA ALA A 9 -36.13 -65.20 15.93
C ALA A 9 -35.95 -64.13 17.02
N CYS A 10 -34.81 -64.17 17.69
CA CYS A 10 -34.43 -63.12 18.63
C CYS A 10 -34.28 -61.77 17.92
N ASP A 11 -34.49 -60.68 18.66
CA ASP A 11 -34.09 -59.36 18.23
C ASP A 11 -32.60 -59.33 17.85
N THR A 12 -32.24 -58.59 16.79
CA THR A 12 -30.86 -58.56 16.27
C THR A 12 -29.83 -58.00 17.24
N SER A 13 -30.29 -57.33 18.31
CA SER A 13 -29.44 -56.87 19.41
C SER A 13 -29.06 -57.96 20.42
N CYS A 14 -29.70 -59.14 20.38
CA CYS A 14 -29.45 -60.28 21.27
C CYS A 14 -28.60 -61.38 20.58
N GLN A 15 -27.82 -62.13 21.36
CA GLN A 15 -27.22 -63.39 20.91
C GLN A 15 -28.16 -64.57 21.18
N THR A 16 -28.77 -64.60 22.36
CA THR A 16 -29.84 -65.54 22.74
C THR A 16 -30.93 -64.79 23.50
N CYS A 17 -32.17 -65.25 23.45
CA CYS A 17 -33.31 -64.53 24.00
C CYS A 17 -34.36 -65.48 24.60
N SER A 18 -35.15 -64.97 25.55
CA SER A 18 -36.34 -65.65 26.07
C SER A 18 -37.60 -65.32 25.26
N GLY A 19 -37.51 -64.33 24.36
CA GLY A 19 -38.58 -63.88 23.48
C GLY A 19 -38.07 -62.90 22.40
N PRO A 20 -38.92 -62.49 21.45
CA PRO A 20 -38.52 -61.73 20.26
C PRO A 20 -38.16 -60.27 20.54
N GLN A 21 -38.41 -59.72 21.74
CA GLN A 21 -38.19 -58.30 22.02
C GLN A 21 -36.74 -58.00 22.44
N TYR A 22 -36.26 -56.79 22.12
CA TYR A 22 -34.90 -56.32 22.44
C TYR A 22 -34.54 -56.26 23.94
N LYS A 23 -35.53 -56.35 24.84
CA LYS A 23 -35.33 -56.43 26.31
C LYS A 23 -35.32 -57.87 26.85
N GLU A 24 -35.64 -58.84 26.01
CA GLU A 24 -35.76 -60.26 26.38
C GLU A 24 -34.46 -61.02 26.06
N CYS A 25 -33.33 -60.30 25.92
CA CYS A 25 -32.04 -60.94 25.70
C CYS A 25 -31.59 -61.74 26.93
N ILE A 26 -31.26 -63.01 26.74
CA ILE A 26 -30.60 -63.86 27.73
C ILE A 26 -29.10 -63.61 27.68
N GLN A 27 -28.50 -63.67 26.49
CA GLN A 27 -27.10 -63.31 26.26
C GLN A 27 -26.99 -62.19 25.23
N CYS A 28 -26.10 -61.24 25.52
CA CYS A 28 -25.75 -60.18 24.58
C CYS A 28 -24.64 -60.62 23.61
N PRO A 29 -24.60 -60.05 22.38
CA PRO A 29 -23.47 -60.19 21.47
C PRO A 29 -22.13 -59.89 22.14
N PHE A 30 -21.04 -60.43 21.59
CA PHE A 30 -19.72 -60.44 22.22
C PHE A 30 -19.16 -59.05 22.58
N ASP A 31 -19.61 -57.99 21.90
CA ASP A 31 -19.18 -56.60 22.10
C ASP A 31 -20.13 -55.77 22.99
N ARG A 32 -21.11 -56.41 23.64
CA ARG A 32 -22.16 -55.76 24.43
C ARG A 32 -22.31 -56.39 25.81
N TYR A 33 -22.72 -55.56 26.77
CA TYR A 33 -23.14 -55.98 28.10
C TYR A 33 -24.65 -55.76 28.28
N LYS A 34 -25.24 -56.50 29.22
CA LYS A 34 -26.65 -56.34 29.59
C LYS A 34 -26.74 -55.27 30.68
N ASN A 35 -27.41 -54.15 30.39
CA ASN A 35 -27.58 -53.08 31.36
C ASN A 35 -28.67 -53.42 32.40
N ARG A 36 -28.87 -52.56 33.42
CA ARG A 36 -29.91 -52.73 34.45
C ARG A 36 -31.35 -52.81 33.91
N TYR A 37 -31.57 -52.32 32.69
CA TYR A 37 -32.86 -52.34 31.99
C TYR A 37 -33.03 -53.56 31.07
N HIS A 38 -32.11 -54.53 31.16
CA HIS A 38 -32.11 -55.76 30.37
C HIS A 38 -31.83 -55.56 28.87
N GLU A 39 -31.24 -54.42 28.51
CA GLU A 39 -30.89 -54.07 27.12
C GLU A 39 -29.40 -54.33 26.85
N CYS A 40 -29.09 -54.82 25.64
CA CYS A 40 -27.72 -55.07 25.21
C CYS A 40 -27.05 -53.81 24.64
N GLN A 41 -26.18 -53.18 25.42
CA GLN A 41 -25.51 -51.93 25.07
C GLN A 41 -24.00 -52.10 24.96
N LYS A 42 -23.37 -51.26 24.14
CA LYS A 42 -21.91 -51.09 24.15
C LYS A 42 -21.49 -50.27 25.37
N CYS A 43 -20.26 -50.47 25.83
CA CYS A 43 -19.67 -49.61 26.85
C CYS A 43 -19.59 -48.14 26.38
N GLY A 44 -19.57 -47.22 27.34
CA GLY A 44 -19.52 -45.79 27.06
C GLY A 44 -18.22 -45.36 26.40
N LYS A 45 -18.14 -44.07 26.06
CA LYS A 45 -16.88 -43.48 25.56
C LYS A 45 -15.82 -43.58 26.67
N ARG A 46 -14.62 -44.06 26.33
CA ARG A 46 -13.49 -44.31 27.24
C ARG A 46 -13.67 -45.49 28.20
N GLU A 47 -14.54 -46.43 27.85
CA GLU A 47 -14.74 -47.68 28.58
C GLU A 47 -14.53 -48.88 27.67
N PHE A 48 -14.15 -50.01 28.25
CA PHE A 48 -14.04 -51.30 27.57
C PHE A 48 -14.85 -52.35 28.29
N LEU A 49 -15.24 -53.39 27.56
CA LEU A 49 -15.93 -54.54 28.12
C LEU A 49 -14.92 -55.42 28.85
N ASP A 50 -14.99 -55.44 30.17
CA ASP A 50 -14.18 -56.29 31.03
C ASP A 50 -14.84 -57.67 31.07
N SER A 51 -14.28 -58.60 30.30
CA SER A 51 -14.71 -60.00 30.17
C SER A 51 -14.02 -61.05 31.05
N PRO A 52 -13.14 -60.74 32.04
CA PRO A 52 -12.63 -61.76 32.96
C PRO A 52 -13.66 -62.18 34.03
N ASN A 53 -14.80 -61.49 34.13
CA ASN A 53 -15.91 -61.86 35.01
C ASN A 53 -17.05 -62.48 34.20
N GLU A 54 -17.69 -63.54 34.71
CA GLU A 54 -18.90 -64.12 34.11
C GLU A 54 -20.03 -63.06 33.96
N ASP A 55 -19.98 -62.01 34.78
CA ASP A 55 -20.73 -60.77 34.63
C ASP A 55 -19.92 -59.74 33.81
N ARG A 56 -20.13 -59.70 32.49
CA ARG A 56 -19.56 -58.68 31.59
C ARG A 56 -19.90 -57.28 32.10
N GLN A 57 -18.90 -56.51 32.51
CA GLN A 57 -19.06 -55.14 33.02
C GLN A 57 -18.20 -54.16 32.23
N CYS A 58 -18.55 -52.88 32.27
CA CYS A 58 -17.74 -51.84 31.64
C CYS A 58 -16.73 -51.28 32.63
N ALA A 59 -15.45 -51.36 32.27
CA ALA A 59 -14.35 -50.76 33.02
C ALA A 59 -13.79 -49.55 32.28
N LYS A 60 -13.28 -48.56 33.03
CA LYS A 60 -12.71 -47.34 32.46
C LYS A 60 -11.33 -47.59 31.89
N CYS A 61 -11.03 -46.96 30.77
CA CYS A 61 -9.67 -46.90 30.25
C CYS A 61 -8.75 -46.12 31.21
N HIS A 62 -7.45 -46.43 31.16
CA HIS A 62 -6.44 -45.65 31.83
C HIS A 62 -6.46 -44.21 31.30
N LYS A 63 -6.15 -43.24 32.15
CA LYS A 63 -6.25 -41.80 31.84
C LYS A 63 -5.44 -41.37 30.60
N SER A 64 -4.41 -42.13 30.24
CA SER A 64 -3.60 -41.89 29.04
C SER A 64 -4.28 -42.31 27.73
N CYS A 65 -5.24 -43.24 27.78
CA CYS A 65 -5.98 -43.68 26.61
C CYS A 65 -7.21 -42.78 26.36
N LYS A 66 -7.51 -42.57 25.08
CA LYS A 66 -8.80 -42.09 24.60
C LYS A 66 -9.77 -43.25 24.41
N THR A 67 -9.31 -44.37 23.87
CA THR A 67 -10.04 -45.65 23.79
C THR A 67 -9.11 -46.81 24.12
N CYS A 68 -9.65 -47.92 24.64
CA CYS A 68 -8.89 -49.10 25.04
C CYS A 68 -9.69 -50.38 24.79
N ILE A 69 -9.02 -51.54 24.84
CA ILE A 69 -9.60 -52.86 24.63
C ILE A 69 -9.00 -53.86 25.61
N GLU A 70 -9.80 -54.81 26.11
CA GLU A 70 -9.43 -55.92 27.04
C GLU A 70 -8.87 -55.51 28.41
N ARG A 71 -8.05 -54.46 28.50
CA ARG A 71 -7.42 -53.95 29.72
C ARG A 71 -7.40 -52.43 29.67
N SER A 72 -7.45 -51.81 30.85
CA SER A 72 -7.47 -50.34 30.96
C SER A 72 -6.23 -49.68 30.31
N THR A 73 -5.07 -50.34 30.28
CA THR A 73 -3.82 -49.81 29.72
C THR A 73 -3.55 -50.20 28.26
N ASN A 74 -4.34 -51.10 27.68
CA ASN A 74 -4.18 -51.54 26.28
C ASN A 74 -4.99 -50.60 25.38
N CYS A 75 -4.38 -49.47 25.02
CA CYS A 75 -5.02 -48.38 24.32
C CYS A 75 -5.18 -48.70 22.81
N LEU A 76 -6.32 -48.33 22.22
CA LEU A 76 -6.50 -48.29 20.77
C LEU A 76 -6.20 -46.90 20.19
N THR A 77 -6.45 -45.85 20.99
CA THR A 77 -6.09 -44.47 20.65
C THR A 77 -5.63 -43.72 21.89
N CYS A 78 -4.68 -42.81 21.72
CA CYS A 78 -4.16 -41.96 22.78
C CYS A 78 -4.89 -40.63 22.85
N ASN A 79 -4.79 -39.97 24.01
CA ASN A 79 -5.10 -38.54 24.08
C ASN A 79 -4.14 -37.74 23.20
N SER A 80 -4.52 -36.53 22.82
CA SER A 80 -3.79 -35.69 21.86
C SER A 80 -2.35 -35.37 22.28
N ASP A 81 -2.08 -35.28 23.59
CA ASP A 81 -0.78 -34.98 24.21
C ASP A 81 0.13 -36.23 24.37
N LYS A 82 -0.22 -37.34 23.72
CA LYS A 82 0.42 -38.64 23.90
C LYS A 82 0.55 -39.38 22.58
N PHE A 83 1.59 -40.19 22.48
CA PHE A 83 1.80 -41.10 21.36
C PHE A 83 1.65 -42.56 21.82
N MET A 84 1.34 -43.45 20.87
CA MET A 84 1.21 -44.87 21.12
C MET A 84 2.57 -45.55 20.96
N THR A 85 2.98 -46.29 21.99
CA THR A 85 4.16 -47.16 21.95
C THR A 85 3.84 -48.49 21.29
N GLU A 86 4.88 -49.28 20.97
CA GLU A 86 4.74 -50.62 20.37
C GLU A 86 3.87 -51.58 21.20
N ASN A 87 3.74 -51.36 22.51
CA ASN A 87 2.95 -52.21 23.42
C ASN A 87 1.51 -51.71 23.62
N ASN A 88 0.96 -50.89 22.71
CA ASN A 88 -0.36 -50.24 22.84
C ASN A 88 -0.51 -49.37 24.10
N VAL A 89 0.59 -48.95 24.71
CA VAL A 89 0.59 -48.05 25.87
C VAL A 89 0.81 -46.62 25.38
N CYS A 90 0.02 -45.68 25.90
CA CYS A 90 0.19 -44.26 25.57
C CYS A 90 1.20 -43.56 26.48
N SER A 91 2.24 -43.00 25.88
CA SER A 91 3.32 -42.23 26.54
C SER A 91 3.20 -40.73 26.24
N PRO A 92 3.61 -39.84 27.16
CA PRO A 92 3.52 -38.40 26.96
C PRO A 92 4.47 -37.92 25.85
N CYS A 93 4.01 -36.93 25.09
CA CYS A 93 4.87 -36.16 24.19
C CYS A 93 5.91 -35.35 24.98
N HIS A 94 6.95 -34.87 24.27
CA HIS A 94 7.79 -33.82 24.81
C HIS A 94 6.94 -32.57 25.13
N ARG A 95 7.30 -31.86 26.21
CA ARG A 95 6.51 -30.73 26.76
C ARG A 95 6.31 -29.56 25.79
N SER A 96 7.09 -29.48 24.71
CA SER A 96 6.94 -28.44 23.69
C SER A 96 5.91 -28.79 22.61
N CYS A 97 5.53 -30.06 22.48
CA CYS A 97 4.63 -30.54 21.44
C CYS A 97 3.17 -30.52 21.93
N LYS A 98 2.25 -30.17 21.04
CA LYS A 98 0.80 -30.36 21.24
C LYS A 98 0.36 -31.77 20.85
N LYS A 99 0.92 -32.31 19.76
CA LYS A 99 0.83 -33.71 19.34
C LYS A 99 2.21 -34.18 18.89
N CYS A 100 2.46 -35.49 18.98
CA CYS A 100 3.75 -36.09 18.65
C CYS A 100 3.59 -37.51 18.11
N ASN A 101 4.65 -38.03 17.49
CA ASN A 101 4.81 -39.45 17.14
C ASN A 101 5.84 -40.17 18.05
N GLY A 102 6.44 -39.45 19.00
CA GLY A 102 7.49 -39.93 19.89
C GLY A 102 7.69 -39.00 21.09
N SER A 103 8.63 -39.35 21.97
CA SER A 103 8.83 -38.66 23.25
C SER A 103 9.86 -37.52 23.21
N THR A 104 10.64 -37.40 22.13
CA THR A 104 11.72 -36.42 22.02
C THR A 104 11.20 -35.07 21.51
N ALA A 105 12.05 -34.04 21.59
CA ALA A 105 11.67 -32.70 21.14
C ALA A 105 11.47 -32.62 19.61
N ASN A 106 12.07 -33.54 18.85
CA ASN A 106 12.04 -33.64 17.38
C ASN A 106 10.93 -34.57 16.88
N ASP A 107 10.11 -35.11 17.79
CA ASP A 107 9.00 -35.98 17.45
C ASP A 107 7.67 -35.22 17.40
N CYS A 108 7.70 -33.88 17.38
CA CYS A 108 6.49 -33.09 17.35
C CYS A 108 5.84 -33.17 15.97
N THR A 109 4.50 -33.26 15.94
CA THR A 109 3.72 -33.16 14.70
C THR A 109 2.83 -31.93 14.68
N HIS A 110 2.52 -31.38 15.86
CA HIS A 110 1.72 -30.17 16.00
C HIS A 110 2.24 -29.35 17.18
N CYS A 111 2.22 -28.03 17.04
CA CYS A 111 2.64 -27.10 18.10
C CYS A 111 1.47 -26.31 18.67
N ASP A 112 1.67 -25.74 19.86
CA ASP A 112 0.76 -24.75 20.44
C ASP A 112 0.86 -23.40 19.71
N GLU A 113 -0.14 -22.53 19.92
CA GLU A 113 -0.37 -21.32 19.12
C GLU A 113 0.76 -20.28 19.15
N TYR A 114 1.63 -20.30 20.16
CA TYR A 114 2.77 -19.38 20.31
C TYR A 114 4.12 -20.00 19.90
N ARG A 115 4.09 -21.24 19.40
CA ARG A 115 5.25 -21.97 18.86
C ARG A 115 5.06 -22.21 17.37
N TYR A 116 6.14 -22.58 16.70
CA TYR A 116 6.11 -23.06 15.32
C TYR A 116 6.87 -24.38 15.22
N LEU A 117 6.40 -25.26 14.33
CA LEU A 117 7.07 -26.51 13.99
C LEU A 117 8.14 -26.18 12.95
N ASN A 118 9.41 -26.34 13.30
CA ASN A 118 10.52 -26.15 12.36
C ASN A 118 10.73 -27.41 11.48
N ASP A 119 11.69 -27.34 10.57
CA ASP A 119 12.04 -28.44 9.67
C ASP A 119 12.58 -29.68 10.41
N ASP A 120 13.16 -29.48 11.60
CA ASP A 120 13.67 -30.55 12.48
C ASP A 120 12.57 -31.21 13.33
N SER A 121 11.28 -30.92 13.04
CA SER A 121 10.11 -31.42 13.77
C SER A 121 10.10 -31.04 15.25
N GLU A 122 10.69 -29.90 15.59
CA GLU A 122 10.68 -29.31 16.92
C GLU A 122 9.73 -28.11 17.01
N CYS A 123 9.01 -28.02 18.12
CA CYS A 123 8.19 -26.85 18.44
C CYS A 123 9.02 -25.74 19.09
N ALA A 124 9.61 -24.88 18.25
CA ALA A 124 10.45 -23.75 18.65
C ALA A 124 9.65 -22.50 19.06
N ILE A 125 10.30 -21.61 19.82
CA ILE A 125 9.76 -20.29 20.20
C ILE A 125 10.52 -19.23 19.41
N CYS A 126 9.80 -18.27 18.83
CA CYS A 126 10.42 -17.12 18.18
C CYS A 126 10.71 -16.02 19.23
N PRO A 127 11.93 -15.45 19.30
CA PRO A 127 12.22 -14.35 20.20
C PRO A 127 11.29 -13.15 19.97
N SER A 128 11.10 -12.32 20.99
CA SER A 128 10.18 -11.17 20.95
C SER A 128 10.53 -10.09 19.92
N THR A 129 11.75 -10.11 19.39
CA THR A 129 12.25 -9.23 18.31
C THR A 129 11.97 -9.79 16.91
N GLY A 130 11.31 -10.94 16.82
CA GLY A 130 10.95 -11.61 15.57
C GLY A 130 9.47 -11.94 15.47
N HIS A 131 9.09 -12.39 14.28
CA HIS A 131 7.75 -12.89 13.97
C HIS A 131 7.84 -14.33 13.46
N ILE A 132 6.73 -15.04 13.61
CA ILE A 132 6.51 -16.37 13.03
C ILE A 132 5.80 -16.21 11.69
N SER A 133 6.33 -16.88 10.67
CA SER A 133 5.69 -17.07 9.37
C SER A 133 5.21 -18.51 9.28
N ILE A 134 3.89 -18.71 9.25
CA ILE A 134 3.27 -20.03 9.19
C ILE A 134 3.03 -20.42 7.73
N THR A 135 3.48 -21.62 7.35
CA THR A 135 3.25 -22.24 6.04
C THR A 135 2.16 -23.30 6.07
N ASP A 136 1.91 -23.91 7.24
CA ASP A 136 0.79 -24.84 7.48
C ASP A 136 0.13 -24.53 8.84
N GLU A 137 -1.13 -24.09 8.82
CA GLU A 137 -1.89 -23.75 10.02
C GLU A 137 -2.31 -24.96 10.87
N GLU A 138 -2.46 -26.15 10.27
CA GLU A 138 -2.91 -27.35 11.00
C GLU A 138 -1.79 -27.84 11.94
N THR A 139 -0.60 -28.00 11.40
CA THR A 139 0.60 -28.46 12.14
C THR A 139 1.32 -27.31 12.84
N ARG A 140 1.06 -26.07 12.42
CA ARG A 140 1.86 -24.86 12.72
C ARG A 140 3.29 -24.94 12.18
N HIS A 141 3.49 -25.61 11.05
CA HIS A 141 4.77 -25.59 10.36
C HIS A 141 5.08 -24.20 9.81
N GLY A 142 6.34 -23.79 9.95
CA GLY A 142 6.75 -22.43 9.62
C GLY A 142 8.16 -22.10 10.07
N ASN A 143 8.49 -20.82 10.04
CA ASN A 143 9.80 -20.31 10.39
C ASN A 143 9.70 -19.07 11.27
N CYS A 144 10.78 -18.76 11.99
CA CYS A 144 10.93 -17.51 12.73
C CYS A 144 11.90 -16.60 11.99
N GLN A 145 11.53 -15.33 11.85
CA GLN A 145 12.39 -14.30 11.29
C GLN A 145 12.54 -13.15 12.29
N VAL A 146 13.78 -12.82 12.61
CA VAL A 146 14.14 -11.64 13.41
C VAL A 146 14.40 -10.48 12.46
N CYS A 147 13.83 -9.32 12.76
CA CYS A 147 13.99 -8.15 11.90
C CYS A 147 15.42 -7.60 11.95
N LEU A 148 15.92 -7.18 10.79
CA LEU A 148 17.26 -6.60 10.65
C LEU A 148 17.34 -5.23 11.34
N GLU A 149 18.55 -4.66 11.42
CA GLU A 149 18.78 -3.42 12.17
C GLU A 149 17.93 -2.23 11.69
N ASN A 150 17.65 -2.16 10.39
CA ASN A 150 16.89 -1.10 9.72
C ASN A 150 15.41 -1.45 9.47
N GLU A 151 14.96 -2.60 9.97
CA GLU A 151 13.58 -3.05 9.84
C GLU A 151 12.84 -2.94 11.17
N TYR A 152 11.52 -2.83 11.08
CA TYR A 152 10.65 -2.80 12.24
C TYR A 152 9.68 -3.96 12.23
N LEU A 153 9.45 -4.51 13.42
CA LEU A 153 8.59 -5.65 13.64
C LEU A 153 7.13 -5.19 13.60
N VAL A 154 6.37 -5.72 12.65
CA VAL A 154 4.93 -5.52 12.54
C VAL A 154 4.25 -6.82 12.93
N ILE A 155 3.52 -6.83 14.05
CA ILE A 155 2.76 -8.02 14.50
C ILE A 155 1.29 -7.84 14.11
N LEU A 156 0.81 -8.75 13.28
CA LEU A 156 -0.58 -8.79 12.82
C LEU A 156 -1.49 -9.54 13.79
N ILE A 157 -1.00 -10.65 14.36
CA ILE A 157 -1.75 -11.48 15.31
C ILE A 157 -0.90 -11.67 16.57
N PRO A 158 -1.09 -10.84 17.61
CA PRO A 158 -0.27 -10.85 18.82
C PRO A 158 -0.24 -12.20 19.54
N GLU A 159 -1.39 -12.86 19.67
CA GLU A 159 -1.54 -14.15 20.39
C GLU A 159 -0.74 -15.29 19.74
N LYS A 160 -0.48 -15.18 18.42
CA LYS A 160 0.23 -16.18 17.62
C LYS A 160 1.64 -15.74 17.19
N GLN A 161 2.04 -14.51 17.55
CA GLN A 161 3.28 -13.86 17.12
C GLN A 161 3.47 -13.84 15.59
N ILE A 162 2.37 -13.80 14.83
CA ILE A 162 2.40 -13.75 13.36
C ILE A 162 2.54 -12.29 12.93
N GLY A 163 3.47 -12.03 12.00
CA GLY A 163 3.86 -10.69 11.60
C GLY A 163 4.76 -10.69 10.38
N TYR A 164 5.45 -9.57 10.19
CA TYR A 164 6.51 -9.40 9.18
C TYR A 164 7.46 -8.28 9.59
N CYS A 165 8.59 -8.18 8.91
CA CYS A 165 9.52 -7.07 9.05
C CYS A 165 9.26 -6.04 7.96
N LYS A 166 9.11 -4.76 8.32
CA LYS A 166 8.87 -3.66 7.39
C LYS A 166 9.96 -2.59 7.50
N GLN A 167 10.46 -2.17 6.35
CA GLN A 167 11.14 -0.89 6.20
C GLN A 167 10.12 0.11 5.65
N CYS A 168 10.04 1.32 6.21
CA CYS A 168 9.11 2.33 5.70
C CYS A 168 9.63 2.90 4.37
N ASP A 169 8.71 3.08 3.43
CA ASP A 169 9.02 3.62 2.11
C ASP A 169 9.30 5.13 2.16
N GLN A 170 9.81 5.69 1.06
CA GLN A 170 9.87 7.15 0.92
C GLN A 170 8.43 7.70 1.01
N HIS A 171 8.21 8.75 1.79
CA HIS A 171 6.90 9.32 2.19
C HIS A 171 6.18 8.66 3.37
N GLU A 172 6.75 7.65 4.00
CA GLU A 172 6.26 7.13 5.29
C GLU A 172 7.26 7.45 6.41
N PHE A 173 6.76 7.62 7.63
CA PHE A 173 7.58 7.56 8.84
C PHE A 173 7.12 6.41 9.72
N LEU A 174 8.02 5.96 10.59
CA LEU A 174 7.68 4.91 11.53
C LEU A 174 7.00 5.47 12.78
N THR A 175 5.79 4.99 13.06
CA THR A 175 5.17 5.11 14.37
C THR A 175 5.62 3.94 15.25
N ILE A 176 6.48 4.23 16.23
CA ILE A 176 6.97 3.23 17.19
C ILE A 176 5.92 3.01 18.28
N THR A 177 5.53 1.75 18.46
CA THR A 177 4.63 1.33 19.55
C THR A 177 5.41 0.77 20.74
N ASP A 178 6.56 0.13 20.49
CA ASP A 178 7.47 -0.35 21.52
C ASP A 178 8.92 -0.27 21.03
N LYS A 179 9.71 0.58 21.68
CA LYS A 179 11.12 0.81 21.34
C LYS A 179 12.02 -0.36 21.74
N SER A 180 11.67 -1.10 22.81
CA SER A 180 12.51 -2.17 23.35
C SER A 180 12.60 -3.37 22.41
N ILE A 181 11.58 -3.58 21.56
CA ILE A 181 11.51 -4.68 20.59
C ILE A 181 11.40 -4.20 19.14
N LYS A 182 11.69 -2.91 18.87
CA LYS A 182 11.55 -2.28 17.53
C LYS A 182 10.19 -2.57 16.88
N LYS A 183 9.10 -2.52 17.65
CA LYS A 183 7.74 -2.80 17.16
C LYS A 183 7.04 -1.51 16.76
N GLY A 184 6.47 -1.48 15.57
CA GLY A 184 5.78 -0.29 15.06
C GLY A 184 5.03 -0.55 13.77
N PHE A 185 4.59 0.52 13.13
CA PHE A 185 3.96 0.50 11.82
C PHE A 185 4.32 1.79 11.06
N CYS A 186 4.34 1.72 9.74
CA CYS A 186 4.60 2.89 8.91
C CYS A 186 3.32 3.71 8.74
N THR A 187 3.46 5.03 8.79
CA THR A 187 2.38 6.01 8.68
C THR A 187 2.78 7.02 7.63
N GLU A 188 1.84 7.43 6.78
CA GLU A 188 2.12 8.39 5.72
C GLU A 188 2.46 9.78 6.30
N CYS A 189 3.40 10.44 5.63
CA CYS A 189 3.75 11.82 5.88
C CYS A 189 2.67 12.79 5.40
N HIS A 190 2.77 14.07 5.81
CA HIS A 190 2.00 15.13 5.16
C HIS A 190 2.33 15.21 3.66
N GLU A 191 1.34 15.52 2.80
CA GLU A 191 1.43 15.51 1.32
C GLU A 191 2.57 16.35 0.70
N ASN A 192 3.18 17.23 1.48
CA ASN A 192 4.28 18.10 1.05
C ASN A 192 5.66 17.58 1.46
N CYS A 193 5.74 16.64 2.40
CA CYS A 193 6.98 16.07 2.90
C CYS A 193 7.37 14.86 2.06
N LYS A 194 8.60 14.76 1.57
CA LYS A 194 9.13 13.54 0.95
C LYS A 194 9.56 12.51 2.01
N THR A 195 10.06 12.97 3.14
CA THR A 195 10.31 12.19 4.35
C THR A 195 9.88 13.03 5.56
N CYS A 196 9.52 12.38 6.67
CA CYS A 196 9.01 13.08 7.85
C CYS A 196 9.35 12.32 9.14
N SER A 197 9.18 13.00 10.27
CA SER A 197 9.23 12.43 11.62
C SER A 197 7.85 12.28 12.26
N GLY A 198 6.79 12.70 11.55
CA GLY A 198 5.42 12.77 12.03
C GLY A 198 4.44 13.15 10.91
N VAL A 199 3.15 13.18 11.26
CA VAL A 199 2.06 13.45 10.30
C VAL A 199 1.83 14.94 10.03
N LEU A 200 2.39 15.84 10.84
CA LEU A 200 2.12 17.26 10.70
C LEU A 200 2.92 17.85 9.54
N LYS A 201 2.40 18.94 8.96
CA LYS A 201 3.09 19.71 7.92
C LYS A 201 4.45 20.27 8.36
N THR A 202 4.70 20.36 9.66
CA THR A 202 5.93 20.82 10.31
C THR A 202 6.83 19.66 10.75
N ASP A 203 6.49 18.42 10.42
CA ASP A 203 7.31 17.26 10.75
C ASP A 203 8.13 16.80 9.53
N CYS A 204 8.27 17.63 8.50
CA CYS A 204 9.01 17.26 7.29
C CYS A 204 10.52 17.23 7.56
N LEU A 205 11.19 16.21 7.01
CA LEU A 205 12.65 16.10 6.98
C LEU A 205 13.21 16.39 5.58
N ASP A 206 12.41 16.13 4.54
CA ASP A 206 12.69 16.47 3.14
C ASP A 206 11.37 16.83 2.45
N CYS A 207 11.41 17.54 1.34
CA CYS A 207 10.24 18.06 0.65
C CYS A 207 10.00 17.38 -0.70
N ILE A 208 8.72 17.22 -1.08
CA ILE A 208 8.37 16.72 -2.41
C ILE A 208 8.56 17.82 -3.45
N GLY A 209 9.22 17.46 -4.56
CA GLY A 209 9.33 18.30 -5.74
C GLY A 209 10.17 19.56 -5.49
N THR A 210 9.64 20.71 -5.91
CA THR A 210 10.37 21.99 -5.95
C THR A 210 10.21 22.86 -4.69
N LYS A 211 9.70 22.28 -3.59
CA LYS A 211 9.51 22.98 -2.31
C LYS A 211 10.82 22.99 -1.52
N TYR A 212 11.05 24.06 -0.75
CA TYR A 212 12.17 24.13 0.18
C TYR A 212 11.70 23.81 1.60
N LEU A 213 12.61 23.31 2.43
CA LEU A 213 12.34 23.08 3.84
C LEU A 213 12.62 24.36 4.61
N SER A 214 11.59 24.94 5.22
CA SER A 214 11.75 26.12 6.08
C SER A 214 12.44 25.77 7.41
N SER A 215 12.86 26.78 8.16
CA SER A 215 13.43 26.61 9.51
C SER A 215 12.47 25.95 10.50
N ASN A 216 11.16 25.97 10.22
CA ASN A 216 10.12 25.36 11.04
C ASN A 216 9.74 23.96 10.54
N PHE A 217 10.59 23.35 9.70
CA PHE A 217 10.37 22.01 9.14
C PHE A 217 9.08 21.90 8.30
N GLU A 218 8.58 23.02 7.80
CA GLU A 218 7.45 23.08 6.86
C GLU A 218 7.96 23.20 5.43
N CYS A 219 7.42 22.38 4.52
CA CYS A 219 7.74 22.40 3.10
C CYS A 219 6.91 23.45 2.36
N LEU A 220 7.57 24.52 1.92
CA LEU A 220 6.94 25.69 1.30
C LEU A 220 7.43 25.88 -0.15
N PRO A 221 6.61 26.43 -1.05
CA PRO A 221 7.08 26.90 -2.35
C PRO A 221 7.95 28.15 -2.18
N CYS A 222 8.90 28.39 -3.10
CA CYS A 222 9.61 29.66 -3.14
C CYS A 222 8.64 30.81 -3.50
N GLU A 223 8.87 31.98 -2.90
CA GLU A 223 8.13 33.20 -3.23
C GLU A 223 8.34 33.61 -4.70
N ASN A 224 7.42 34.41 -5.24
CA ASN A 224 7.55 34.95 -6.59
C ASN A 224 8.88 35.70 -6.75
N GLY A 225 9.65 35.38 -7.78
CA GLY A 225 10.99 35.94 -7.99
C GLY A 225 12.13 35.09 -7.43
N TYR A 226 11.85 33.91 -6.84
CA TYR A 226 12.86 32.97 -6.36
C TYR A 226 12.66 31.55 -6.95
N ILE A 227 13.76 30.86 -7.21
CA ILE A 227 13.83 29.49 -7.73
C ILE A 227 14.55 28.58 -6.76
N GLN A 228 14.11 27.32 -6.73
CA GLN A 228 14.79 26.29 -5.96
C GLN A 228 16.07 25.87 -6.67
N ARG A 229 17.21 25.95 -5.97
CA ARG A 229 18.45 25.27 -6.37
C ARG A 229 18.87 24.27 -5.31
N LYS A 230 19.44 23.15 -5.76
CA LYS A 230 20.15 22.25 -4.88
C LYS A 230 21.45 22.94 -4.47
N ASP A 231 21.59 23.17 -3.18
CA ASP A 231 22.86 23.58 -2.62
C ASP A 231 23.86 22.43 -2.81
N THR A 232 24.89 22.64 -3.63
CA THR A 232 25.87 21.61 -3.96
C THR A 232 26.73 21.21 -2.77
N GLU A 233 26.76 22.01 -1.70
CA GLU A 233 27.53 21.70 -0.49
C GLU A 233 26.73 20.90 0.54
N ASN A 234 25.40 21.08 0.60
CA ASN A 234 24.59 20.59 1.72
C ASN A 234 23.36 19.76 1.32
N GLU A 235 23.17 19.49 0.03
CA GLU A 235 22.12 18.63 -0.53
C GLU A 235 20.67 19.07 -0.23
N TYR A 236 20.47 20.24 0.39
CA TYR A 236 19.16 20.83 0.62
C TYR A 236 18.74 21.76 -0.52
N ASN A 237 17.43 21.92 -0.63
CA ASN A 237 16.81 22.83 -1.57
C ASN A 237 16.72 24.23 -0.95
N SER A 238 17.30 25.24 -1.59
CA SER A 238 17.22 26.65 -1.16
C SER A 238 16.57 27.52 -2.23
N CYS A 239 15.92 28.61 -1.82
CA CYS A 239 15.34 29.59 -2.72
C CYS A 239 16.39 30.65 -3.07
N GLN A 240 16.76 30.72 -4.34
CA GLN A 240 17.67 31.71 -4.90
C GLN A 240 16.90 32.65 -5.83
N ALA A 241 17.24 33.94 -5.84
CA ALA A 241 16.56 34.91 -6.70
C ALA A 241 16.62 34.52 -8.20
N CYS A 242 15.60 34.92 -8.96
CA CYS A 242 15.53 34.79 -10.42
C CYS A 242 16.67 35.51 -11.16
N ASP A 243 17.49 36.29 -10.45
CA ASP A 243 18.62 37.09 -10.97
C ASP A 243 19.66 36.28 -11.78
N LEU A 244 19.63 34.95 -11.67
CA LEU A 244 20.41 34.04 -12.53
C LEU A 244 19.89 33.96 -13.97
N ILE A 245 18.67 34.41 -14.24
CA ILE A 245 18.09 34.58 -15.56
C ILE A 245 18.14 36.07 -15.86
N ASP A 246 19.08 36.49 -16.72
CA ASP A 246 19.32 37.90 -17.04
C ASP A 246 18.01 38.63 -17.37
N ASN A 247 17.76 39.71 -16.65
CA ASN A 247 16.63 40.62 -16.84
C ASN A 247 15.23 39.99 -16.63
N CYS A 248 15.12 38.95 -15.81
CA CYS A 248 13.86 38.30 -15.46
C CYS A 248 13.25 38.84 -14.14
N GLU A 249 11.98 39.27 -14.20
CA GLU A 249 11.19 39.75 -13.05
C GLU A 249 10.46 38.59 -12.32
N GLN A 250 9.92 37.63 -13.08
CA GLN A 250 9.26 36.44 -12.52
C GLN A 250 9.65 35.20 -13.31
N CYS A 251 10.03 34.14 -12.61
CA CYS A 251 10.45 32.89 -13.22
C CYS A 251 9.78 31.67 -12.59
N THR A 252 9.70 30.58 -13.36
CA THR A 252 9.21 29.27 -12.91
C THR A 252 10.28 28.24 -13.25
N GLY A 253 11.00 27.76 -12.23
CA GLY A 253 12.20 26.94 -12.43
C GLY A 253 13.27 27.70 -13.22
N VAL A 254 13.74 27.16 -14.34
CA VAL A 254 14.76 27.80 -15.21
C VAL A 254 14.16 28.64 -16.35
N THR A 255 12.86 28.90 -16.32
CA THR A 255 12.18 29.66 -17.38
C THR A 255 11.68 30.99 -16.86
N CYS A 256 11.95 32.07 -17.60
CA CYS A 256 11.35 33.35 -17.28
C CYS A 256 9.90 33.39 -17.75
N GLY A 257 8.98 33.80 -16.87
CA GLY A 257 7.57 34.07 -17.17
C GLY A 257 7.27 35.56 -17.40
N ARG A 258 8.12 36.44 -16.84
CA ARG A 258 8.02 37.90 -17.02
C ARG A 258 9.40 38.56 -16.97
N CYS A 259 9.75 39.35 -17.98
CA CYS A 259 10.99 40.14 -17.99
C CYS A 259 10.79 41.53 -17.38
N TYR A 260 11.88 42.15 -16.91
CA TYR A 260 11.87 43.57 -16.55
C TYR A 260 11.50 44.46 -17.74
N ILE A 261 11.06 45.68 -17.45
CA ILE A 261 10.71 46.69 -18.47
C ILE A 261 11.89 46.89 -19.43
N GLY A 262 11.61 46.88 -20.74
CA GLY A 262 12.63 46.98 -21.79
C GLY A 262 13.11 45.64 -22.36
N TYR A 263 12.55 44.52 -21.88
CA TYR A 263 12.89 43.17 -22.33
C TYR A 263 11.62 42.37 -22.73
N ALA A 264 11.78 41.41 -23.64
CA ALA A 264 10.73 40.50 -24.10
C ALA A 264 11.18 39.03 -24.00
N ILE A 265 10.23 38.11 -23.83
CA ILE A 265 10.53 36.67 -23.72
C ILE A 265 10.59 36.06 -25.13
N ILE A 266 11.79 35.64 -25.53
CA ILE A 266 12.02 34.86 -26.75
C ILE A 266 12.76 33.59 -26.37
N GLU A 267 12.22 32.44 -26.78
CA GLU A 267 12.79 31.10 -26.48
C GLU A 267 13.12 30.90 -24.99
N LYS A 268 12.25 31.38 -24.09
CA LYS A 268 12.38 31.29 -22.61
C LYS A 268 13.50 32.17 -22.01
N LYS A 269 14.13 33.06 -22.80
CA LYS A 269 15.10 34.07 -22.34
C LYS A 269 14.54 35.48 -22.51
N CYS A 270 14.99 36.40 -21.66
CA CYS A 270 14.69 37.82 -21.78
C CYS A 270 15.69 38.50 -22.68
N ILE A 271 15.24 38.96 -23.85
CA ILE A 271 16.07 39.74 -24.77
C ILE A 271 15.68 41.22 -24.69
N PRO A 272 16.64 42.15 -24.81
CA PRO A 272 16.34 43.57 -24.94
C PRO A 272 15.40 43.83 -26.13
N CYS A 273 14.45 44.74 -25.98
CA CYS A 273 13.56 45.16 -27.07
C CYS A 273 14.33 45.67 -28.29
N SER A 274 15.52 46.25 -28.10
CA SER A 274 16.40 46.71 -29.19
C SER A 274 16.91 45.58 -30.09
N GLN A 275 16.85 44.32 -29.64
CA GLN A 275 17.22 43.16 -30.44
C GLN A 275 16.05 42.61 -31.27
N ILE A 276 14.82 43.07 -31.03
CA ILE A 276 13.68 42.80 -31.91
C ILE A 276 13.75 43.82 -33.04
N GLU A 277 13.91 43.36 -34.28
CA GLU A 277 14.02 44.23 -35.44
C GLU A 277 12.85 45.22 -35.50
N ARG A 278 13.19 46.52 -35.52
CA ARG A 278 12.26 47.66 -35.63
C ARG A 278 11.22 47.78 -34.50
N CYS A 279 11.48 47.18 -33.34
CA CYS A 279 10.66 47.34 -32.14
C CYS A 279 11.15 48.51 -31.29
N VAL A 280 10.26 49.45 -30.96
CA VAL A 280 10.58 50.63 -30.14
C VAL A 280 10.08 50.54 -28.69
N LYS A 281 9.10 49.65 -28.41
CA LYS A 281 8.60 49.41 -27.04
C LYS A 281 8.08 47.99 -26.90
N CYS A 282 8.33 47.33 -25.77
CA CYS A 282 7.69 46.05 -25.43
C CYS A 282 6.70 46.18 -24.26
N GLN A 283 5.70 45.31 -24.23
CA GLN A 283 4.76 45.15 -23.10
C GLN A 283 4.30 43.68 -23.03
N LEU A 284 4.26 43.11 -21.82
CA LEU A 284 3.77 41.74 -21.56
C LEU A 284 4.37 40.69 -22.52
N ASN A 285 5.69 40.69 -22.63
CA ASN A 285 6.47 39.71 -23.41
C ASN A 285 6.39 39.83 -24.94
N ASN A 286 5.75 40.87 -25.49
CA ASN A 286 5.70 41.14 -26.94
C ASN A 286 6.17 42.56 -27.27
N CYS A 287 6.52 42.79 -28.53
CA CYS A 287 6.66 44.15 -29.04
C CYS A 287 5.29 44.84 -29.00
N ALA A 288 5.21 45.98 -28.32
CA ALA A 288 4.00 46.76 -28.12
C ALA A 288 3.94 48.01 -29.02
N ALA A 289 5.09 48.47 -29.53
CA ALA A 289 5.15 49.51 -30.54
C ALA A 289 6.35 49.27 -31.47
N CYS A 290 6.13 49.48 -32.77
CA CYS A 290 7.14 49.35 -33.81
C CYS A 290 7.53 50.72 -34.38
N GLU A 291 8.61 50.76 -35.15
CA GLU A 291 8.97 51.91 -35.97
C GLU A 291 7.84 52.29 -36.95
N GLU A 292 7.86 53.54 -37.43
CA GLU A 292 6.87 54.04 -38.38
C GLU A 292 6.78 53.15 -39.63
N GLY A 293 5.55 52.79 -40.02
CA GLY A 293 5.26 51.91 -41.15
C GLY A 293 5.28 50.42 -40.82
N PHE A 294 5.29 50.05 -39.54
CA PHE A 294 5.24 48.67 -39.08
C PHE A 294 4.11 48.42 -38.08
N HIS A 295 3.47 47.26 -38.17
CA HIS A 295 2.50 46.75 -37.20
C HIS A 295 3.13 45.74 -36.25
N ALA A 296 2.79 45.83 -34.96
CA ALA A 296 3.31 44.93 -33.94
C ALA A 296 2.68 43.54 -34.02
N LYS A 297 3.50 42.50 -34.20
CA LYS A 297 3.08 41.09 -34.14
C LYS A 297 3.68 40.43 -32.90
N PRO A 298 3.19 39.22 -32.51
CA PRO A 298 3.87 38.42 -31.51
C PRO A 298 5.31 38.14 -31.97
N ARG A 299 6.27 38.84 -31.35
CA ARG A 299 7.73 38.68 -31.50
C ARG A 299 8.41 39.38 -32.68
N TYR A 300 7.71 40.13 -33.53
CA TYR A 300 8.33 40.92 -34.59
C TYR A 300 7.45 42.10 -35.00
N CYS A 301 8.02 43.01 -35.80
CA CYS A 301 7.31 44.11 -36.43
C CYS A 301 7.13 43.79 -37.91
N GLU A 302 5.88 43.74 -38.37
CA GLU A 302 5.53 43.46 -39.76
C GLU A 302 5.38 44.77 -40.54
N ALA A 303 5.98 44.87 -41.73
CA ALA A 303 5.82 46.06 -42.55
C ALA A 303 4.37 46.20 -43.05
N CYS A 304 3.85 47.42 -43.01
CA CYS A 304 2.60 47.73 -43.71
C CYS A 304 2.77 47.47 -45.21
N HIS A 305 1.74 46.91 -45.85
CA HIS A 305 1.78 46.56 -47.28
C HIS A 305 1.94 47.81 -48.16
N ASP A 306 1.32 48.92 -47.76
CA ASP A 306 1.52 50.21 -48.39
C ASP A 306 2.76 50.92 -47.82
N TYR A 307 3.76 51.14 -48.68
CA TYR A 307 5.02 51.79 -48.31
C TYR A 307 4.85 53.22 -47.79
N ASN A 308 3.78 53.90 -48.19
CA ASN A 308 3.47 55.27 -47.75
C ASN A 308 2.62 55.29 -46.48
N CYS A 309 2.38 54.14 -45.87
CA CYS A 309 1.66 54.00 -44.61
C CYS A 309 2.57 54.23 -43.40
N SER A 310 2.08 55.00 -42.43
CA SER A 310 2.70 55.26 -41.12
C SER A 310 2.22 54.26 -40.05
N SER A 311 0.95 53.85 -40.09
CA SER A 311 0.39 52.82 -39.21
C SER A 311 -0.73 52.05 -39.92
N CYS A 312 -0.77 50.72 -39.77
CA CYS A 312 -1.72 49.83 -40.40
C CYS A 312 -2.39 48.88 -39.39
N ASN A 313 -3.47 48.25 -39.84
CA ASN A 313 -4.26 47.30 -39.06
C ASN A 313 -3.51 46.00 -38.72
N GLU A 314 -4.16 45.11 -37.96
CA GLU A 314 -3.58 43.85 -37.49
C GLU A 314 -3.15 42.87 -38.60
N TYR A 315 -3.61 43.06 -39.83
CA TYR A 315 -3.25 42.25 -40.98
C TYR A 315 -2.18 42.90 -41.87
N SER A 316 -1.77 44.13 -41.55
CA SER A 316 -0.84 44.94 -42.33
C SER A 316 -1.34 45.32 -43.74
N GLU A 317 -2.60 44.99 -44.08
CA GLU A 317 -3.19 45.18 -45.41
C GLU A 317 -3.85 46.55 -45.58
N VAL A 318 -4.38 47.11 -44.49
CA VAL A 318 -5.14 48.37 -44.51
C VAL A 318 -4.36 49.41 -43.74
N CYS A 319 -4.04 50.53 -44.39
CA CYS A 319 -3.43 51.67 -43.74
C CYS A 319 -4.46 52.46 -42.93
N GLU A 320 -4.09 52.88 -41.73
CA GLU A 320 -4.91 53.69 -40.82
C GLU A 320 -4.40 55.13 -40.76
N ILE A 321 -3.08 55.32 -40.91
CA ILE A 321 -2.42 56.63 -40.87
C ILE A 321 -1.37 56.66 -41.97
N CYS A 322 -1.42 57.65 -42.87
CA CYS A 322 -0.44 57.82 -43.93
C CYS A 322 0.78 58.63 -43.48
N LYS A 323 1.93 58.39 -44.12
CA LYS A 323 3.11 59.24 -44.00
C LYS A 323 2.82 60.64 -44.52
N LYS A 324 3.60 61.62 -44.05
CA LYS A 324 3.48 63.02 -44.47
C LYS A 324 3.62 63.14 -46.00
N GLY A 325 2.67 63.84 -46.63
CA GLY A 325 2.61 64.02 -48.10
C GLY A 325 1.66 63.06 -48.82
N TYR A 326 0.99 62.17 -48.09
CA TYR A 326 0.00 61.23 -48.62
C TYR A 326 -1.34 61.37 -47.88
N SER A 327 -2.43 61.05 -48.57
CA SER A 327 -3.79 61.01 -48.00
C SER A 327 -4.37 59.60 -48.07
N LEU A 328 -5.14 59.22 -47.04
CA LEU A 328 -5.78 57.91 -46.96
C LEU A 328 -7.06 57.91 -47.80
N ASN A 329 -7.18 56.97 -48.75
CA ASN A 329 -8.39 56.81 -49.54
C ASN A 329 -9.42 55.87 -48.87
N SER A 330 -10.58 55.70 -49.50
CA SER A 330 -11.67 54.84 -49.00
C SER A 330 -11.34 53.36 -48.94
N PHE A 331 -10.26 52.91 -49.58
CA PHE A 331 -9.80 51.52 -49.58
C PHE A 331 -8.68 51.27 -48.55
N GLY A 332 -8.28 52.30 -47.80
CA GLY A 332 -7.21 52.20 -46.82
C GLY A 332 -5.81 52.17 -47.43
N THR A 333 -5.62 52.80 -48.59
CA THR A 333 -4.29 53.01 -49.20
C THR A 333 -3.94 54.49 -49.27
N CYS A 334 -2.65 54.79 -49.19
CA CYS A 334 -2.09 56.12 -49.15
C CYS A 334 -1.73 56.60 -50.55
N VAL A 335 -2.43 57.64 -51.01
CA VAL A 335 -2.23 58.24 -52.34
C VAL A 335 -1.53 59.59 -52.22
N ASP A 336 -0.67 59.88 -53.20
CA ASP A 336 0.11 61.12 -53.25
C ASP A 336 -0.83 62.33 -53.34
N CYS A 337 -0.54 63.35 -52.54
CA CYS A 337 -1.27 64.60 -52.50
C CYS A 337 -1.19 65.46 -53.79
N LEU A 338 -0.44 65.05 -54.81
CA LEU A 338 -0.22 65.79 -56.07
C LEU A 338 -1.45 65.95 -56.99
N SER A 339 -2.68 65.75 -56.51
CA SER A 339 -3.90 65.94 -57.33
C SER A 339 -5.09 66.67 -56.71
N GLU A 340 -5.00 67.23 -55.50
CA GLU A 340 -6.02 68.17 -55.00
C GLU A 340 -5.41 69.29 -54.12
N ASP A 341 -5.77 70.54 -54.43
CA ASP A 341 -5.45 71.70 -53.61
C ASP A 341 -6.10 71.55 -52.21
N ASN A 342 -5.27 71.49 -51.15
CA ASN A 342 -5.56 71.30 -49.71
C ASN A 342 -5.34 69.89 -49.12
N CYS A 343 -4.23 69.24 -49.46
CA CYS A 343 -3.80 68.01 -48.76
C CYS A 343 -3.01 68.34 -47.48
N ILE A 344 -3.72 68.56 -46.36
CA ILE A 344 -3.15 68.52 -45.01
C ILE A 344 -3.30 67.06 -44.54
N GLY A 345 -2.21 66.40 -44.14
CA GLY A 345 -2.19 64.97 -43.81
C GLY A 345 -3.34 64.57 -42.89
N LYS A 346 -4.32 63.83 -43.42
CA LYS A 346 -5.51 63.40 -42.69
C LYS A 346 -5.24 62.06 -42.02
N ASP A 347 -5.51 61.97 -40.72
CA ASP A 347 -5.74 60.69 -40.07
C ASP A 347 -7.09 60.10 -40.53
N ALA A 348 -7.32 58.79 -40.31
CA ALA A 348 -8.59 58.13 -40.66
C ALA A 348 -9.83 58.70 -39.92
N ARG A 349 -9.69 59.70 -39.06
CA ARG A 349 -10.77 60.35 -38.28
C ARG A 349 -10.99 61.82 -38.63
N GLY A 350 -10.22 62.38 -39.56
CA GLY A 350 -10.46 63.71 -40.12
C GLY A 350 -10.18 64.88 -39.18
N PHE A 351 -9.26 64.76 -38.23
CA PHE A 351 -8.79 65.90 -37.42
C PHE A 351 -7.31 66.22 -37.67
N PHE A 352 -6.98 67.52 -37.52
CA PHE A 352 -5.68 68.13 -37.78
C PHE A 352 -4.54 67.59 -36.90
#